data_AF-A0A519ZMS1-F1
#
_entry.id   AF-A0A519ZMS1-F1
#
_cell.length_a   1.000
_cell.length_b   1.000
_cell.length_c   1.000
_cell.angle_alpha   90.00
_cell.angle_beta   90.00
_cell.angle_gamma   90.00
#
_symmetry.space_group_name_H-M   'P 1'
#
loop_
_entity.id
_entity.type
_entity.pdbx_description
1 polymer ?
#
loop_
_entity_poly.entity_id
_entity_poly.type
_entity_poly.pdbx_seq_one_letter_code
_entity_poly.pdbx_strand_id
1 'polypeptide(L)'
;MGTTPTATTVLLSCIVVLLGCGALWIRHWLAGQQRQRLEQLQQANVSLEARAQELAHQMTAAQRQADIKRAAMMETAEVNFFEIDVATNTRRFADAFLHLGGRQRLPLQSCCFTPAEWRERVHPDDADGMQAALDDYINGVVPHYEAQYRMRADENEWRWVISRARVVEWTVDQRPMRLYGTLIDIHQHRLNEIALDEERQMLTTGPVVMARVRLTRDSPRFVYVSSNVATLWGYQPDTLLALPSSLDIVHPDDLLALKDDFWRAMKNEEDRP
;
A
#
# COMPACT_ATOMS: atom_id res chain seq x y z
N MET A 1 19.12 108.40 -24.09
CA MET A 1 17.70 108.04 -24.22
C MET A 1 17.49 106.70 -23.54
N GLY A 2 17.08 106.71 -22.27
CA GLY A 2 16.71 105.49 -21.54
C GLY A 2 15.19 105.40 -21.52
N THR A 3 14.63 104.46 -22.28
CA THR A 3 13.20 104.16 -22.24
C THR A 3 12.89 103.42 -20.94
N THR A 4 12.16 104.06 -20.02
CA THR A 4 11.63 103.41 -18.82
C THR A 4 10.53 102.42 -19.22
N PRO A 5 10.59 101.15 -18.79
CA PRO A 5 9.59 100.16 -19.16
C PRO A 5 8.23 100.49 -18.53
N THR A 6 7.16 100.33 -19.31
CA THR A 6 5.75 100.46 -18.87
C THR A 6 5.34 99.32 -17.94
N ALA A 7 4.45 99.59 -16.98
CA ALA A 7 4.03 98.65 -15.94
C ALA A 7 3.52 97.30 -16.46
N THR A 8 2.89 97.29 -17.65
CA THR A 8 2.43 96.07 -18.35
C THR A 8 3.58 95.15 -18.76
N THR A 9 4.72 95.70 -19.18
CA THR A 9 5.91 94.96 -19.61
C THR A 9 6.60 94.27 -18.42
N VAL A 10 6.60 94.93 -17.26
CA VAL A 10 7.09 94.36 -16.00
C VAL A 10 6.17 93.22 -15.55
N LEU A 11 4.85 93.40 -15.63
CA LEU A 11 3.87 92.40 -15.22
C LEU A 11 3.92 91.12 -16.09
N LEU A 12 4.03 91.27 -17.41
CA LEU A 12 4.23 90.14 -18.33
C LEU A 12 5.54 89.39 -18.05
N SER A 13 6.62 90.13 -17.75
CA SER A 13 7.92 89.52 -17.42
C SER A 13 7.83 88.71 -16.11
N CYS A 14 7.13 89.22 -15.10
CA CYS A 14 6.88 88.48 -13.86
C CYS A 14 6.06 87.20 -14.09
N ILE A 15 5.03 87.25 -14.95
CA ILE A 15 4.21 86.06 -15.28
C ILE A 15 5.05 84.99 -15.99
N VAL A 16 5.90 85.38 -16.95
CA VAL A 16 6.78 84.44 -17.66
C VAL A 16 7.78 83.79 -16.70
N VAL A 17 8.35 84.55 -15.76
CA VAL A 17 9.25 84.01 -14.73
C VAL A 17 8.51 83.05 -13.80
N LEU A 18 7.30 83.40 -13.34
CA LEU A 18 6.49 82.54 -12.47
C LEU A 18 6.06 81.23 -13.17
N LEU A 19 5.66 81.30 -14.44
CA LEU A 19 5.34 80.11 -15.25
C LEU A 19 6.59 79.24 -15.50
N GLY A 20 7.74 79.85 -15.77
CA GLY A 20 9.01 79.16 -15.91
C GLY A 20 9.44 78.44 -14.63
N CYS A 21 9.33 79.12 -13.48
CA CYS A 21 9.58 78.55 -12.15
C CYS A 21 8.60 77.41 -11.83
N GLY A 22 7.31 77.58 -12.13
CA GLY A 22 6.30 76.53 -11.96
C GLY A 22 6.56 75.29 -12.82
N ALA A 23 6.94 75.47 -14.09
CA ALA A 23 7.31 74.37 -14.98
C ALA A 23 8.58 73.63 -14.53
N LEU A 24 9.59 74.37 -14.04
CA LEU A 24 10.80 73.81 -13.42
C LEU A 24 10.47 73.01 -12.15
N TRP A 25 9.60 73.54 -11.30
CA TRP A 25 9.15 72.88 -10.08
C TRP A 25 8.37 71.59 -10.39
N ILE A 26 7.43 71.61 -11.32
CA ILE A 26 6.69 70.42 -11.77
C ILE A 26 7.62 69.37 -12.37
N ARG A 27 8.58 69.77 -13.21
CA ARG A 27 9.60 68.85 -13.77
C ARG A 27 10.44 68.21 -12.67
N HIS A 28 10.89 68.99 -11.68
CA HIS A 28 11.67 68.48 -10.57
C HIS A 28 10.85 67.52 -9.68
N TRP A 29 9.60 67.88 -9.41
CA TRP A 29 8.66 67.05 -8.65
C TRP A 29 8.34 65.72 -9.37
N LEU A 30 8.05 65.76 -10.68
CA LEU A 30 7.85 64.57 -11.51
C LEU A 30 9.11 63.69 -11.56
N ALA A 31 10.29 64.30 -11.69
CA ALA A 31 11.56 63.56 -11.65
C ALA A 31 11.78 62.90 -10.29
N GLY A 32 11.41 63.56 -9.19
CA GLY A 32 11.42 62.98 -7.84
C GLY A 32 10.49 61.77 -7.71
N GLN A 33 9.24 61.89 -8.20
CA GLN A 33 8.26 60.79 -8.25
C GLN A 33 8.77 59.59 -9.06
N GLN A 34 9.39 59.83 -10.23
CA GLN A 34 9.94 58.77 -11.07
C GLN A 34 11.12 58.06 -10.41
N ARG A 35 12.01 58.79 -9.73
CA ARG A 35 13.13 58.18 -8.96
C ARG A 35 12.61 57.28 -7.83
N GLN A 36 11.64 57.77 -7.05
CA GLN A 36 11.05 56.97 -5.98
C GLN A 36 10.39 55.69 -6.50
N ARG A 37 9.66 55.76 -7.62
CA ARG A 37 9.08 54.56 -8.25
C ARG A 37 10.15 53.60 -8.77
N LEU A 38 11.22 54.10 -9.36
CA LEU A 38 12.32 53.27 -9.85
C LEU A 38 13.02 52.55 -8.69
N GLU A 39 13.28 53.25 -7.60
CA GLU A 39 13.87 52.68 -6.38
C GLU A 39 12.94 51.62 -5.76
N GLN A 40 11.64 51.88 -5.69
CA GLN A 40 10.65 50.90 -5.22
C GLN A 40 10.62 49.64 -6.10
N LEU A 41 10.65 49.80 -7.42
CA LEU A 41 10.70 48.67 -8.36
C LEU A 41 12.00 47.88 -8.25
N GLN A 42 13.14 48.56 -8.09
CA GLN A 42 14.43 47.90 -7.88
C GLN A 42 14.45 47.12 -6.58
N GLN A 43 13.95 47.70 -5.48
CA GLN A 43 13.82 47.00 -4.21
C GLN A 43 12.87 45.80 -4.31
N ALA A 44 11.73 45.95 -4.99
CA ALA A 44 10.80 44.87 -5.21
C ALA A 44 11.42 43.73 -6.03
N ASN A 45 12.13 44.03 -7.13
CA ASN A 45 12.82 43.03 -7.95
C ASN A 45 13.87 42.27 -7.14
N VAL A 46 14.75 42.96 -6.40
CA VAL A 46 15.75 42.31 -5.54
C VAL A 46 15.08 41.40 -4.51
N SER A 47 13.97 41.86 -3.91
CA SER A 47 13.23 41.05 -2.95
C SER A 47 12.56 39.81 -3.57
N LEU A 48 12.09 39.91 -4.81
CA LEU A 48 11.47 38.80 -5.55
C LEU A 48 12.52 37.77 -5.98
N GLU A 49 13.68 38.22 -6.47
CA GLU A 49 14.79 37.34 -6.82
C GLU A 49 15.29 36.57 -5.59
N ALA A 50 15.45 37.24 -4.44
CA ALA A 50 15.82 36.59 -3.19
C ALA A 50 14.79 35.53 -2.76
N ARG A 51 13.49 35.82 -2.87
CA ARG A 51 12.42 34.86 -2.57
C ARG A 51 12.40 33.68 -3.56
N ALA A 52 12.64 33.93 -4.84
CA ALA A 52 12.69 32.89 -5.86
C ALA A 52 13.89 31.94 -5.62
N GLN A 53 15.05 32.48 -5.24
CA GLN A 53 16.22 31.68 -4.87
C GLN A 53 15.98 30.86 -3.61
N GLU A 54 15.39 31.47 -2.58
CA GLU A 54 15.03 30.79 -1.34
C GLU A 54 14.05 29.64 -1.61
N LEU A 55 12.98 29.89 -2.38
CA LEU A 55 12.01 28.86 -2.74
C LEU A 55 12.64 27.74 -3.56
N ALA A 56 13.53 28.05 -4.51
CA ALA A 56 14.24 27.05 -5.28
C ALA A 56 15.14 26.16 -4.38
N HIS A 57 15.80 26.76 -3.39
CA HIS A 57 16.59 26.02 -2.41
C HIS A 57 15.71 25.13 -1.52
N GLN A 58 14.57 25.64 -1.06
CA GLN A 58 13.60 24.86 -0.28
C GLN A 58 13.00 23.71 -1.09
N MET A 59 12.63 23.93 -2.36
CA MET A 59 12.10 22.89 -3.24
C MET A 59 13.12 21.78 -3.49
N THR A 60 14.38 22.14 -3.75
CA THR A 60 15.45 21.15 -3.96
C THR A 60 15.77 20.38 -2.69
N ALA A 61 15.80 21.04 -1.52
CA ALA A 61 15.96 20.37 -0.24
C ALA A 61 14.79 19.42 0.07
N ALA A 62 13.55 19.85 -0.15
CA ALA A 62 12.34 19.05 0.06
C ALA A 62 12.31 17.83 -0.87
N GLN A 63 12.67 18.00 -2.14
CA GLN A 63 12.77 16.91 -3.11
C GLN A 63 13.83 15.90 -2.66
N ARG A 64 15.03 16.37 -2.28
CA ARG A 64 16.10 15.53 -1.77
C ARG A 64 15.68 14.75 -0.52
N GLN A 65 14.96 15.40 0.40
CA GLN A 65 14.45 14.75 1.60
C GLN A 65 13.38 13.69 1.27
N ALA A 66 12.48 13.98 0.32
CA ALA A 66 11.49 13.01 -0.14
C ALA A 66 12.14 11.78 -0.79
N ASP A 67 13.18 11.99 -1.59
CA ASP A 67 13.89 10.89 -2.27
C ASP A 67 14.72 10.05 -1.29
N ILE A 68 15.39 10.66 -0.32
CA ILE A 68 16.06 9.94 0.79
C ILE A 68 15.04 9.09 1.56
N LYS A 69 13.88 9.67 1.90
CA LYS A 69 12.84 8.95 2.64
C LYS A 69 12.29 7.77 1.84
N ARG A 70 12.04 7.94 0.53
CA ARG A 70 11.60 6.87 -0.36
C ARG A 70 12.63 5.74 -0.46
N ALA A 71 13.90 6.09 -0.65
CA ALA A 71 14.98 5.10 -0.73
C ALA A 71 15.11 4.30 0.58
N ALA A 72 15.09 4.97 1.74
CA ALA A 72 15.12 4.30 3.05
C ALA A 72 13.92 3.36 3.26
N MET A 73 12.71 3.80 2.86
CA MET A 73 11.51 2.96 2.92
C MET A 73 11.65 1.72 2.03
N MET A 74 12.18 1.87 0.82
CA MET A 74 12.40 0.75 -0.11
C MET A 74 13.48 -0.22 0.41
N GLU A 75 14.57 0.28 0.98
CA GLU A 75 15.67 -0.55 1.49
C GLU A 75 15.26 -1.41 2.69
N THR A 76 14.42 -0.86 3.56
CA THR A 76 13.91 -1.59 4.74
C THR A 76 12.75 -2.53 4.41
N ALA A 77 12.07 -2.34 3.27
CA ALA A 77 10.99 -3.21 2.85
C ALA A 77 11.57 -4.51 2.28
N GLU A 78 11.20 -5.66 2.85
CA GLU A 78 11.50 -6.99 2.30
C GLU A 78 10.59 -7.29 1.08
N VAL A 79 10.52 -6.36 0.13
CA VAL A 79 9.58 -6.35 -1.00
C VAL A 79 10.34 -6.02 -2.27
N ASN A 80 10.05 -6.75 -3.34
CA ASN A 80 10.64 -6.48 -4.64
C ASN A 80 9.79 -5.46 -5.39
N PHE A 81 10.38 -4.35 -5.79
CA PHE A 81 9.70 -3.36 -6.63
C PHE A 81 10.01 -3.62 -8.10
N PHE A 82 8.99 -3.56 -8.94
CA PHE A 82 9.15 -3.70 -10.38
C PHE A 82 8.28 -2.71 -11.14
N GLU A 83 8.66 -2.53 -12.40
CA GLU A 83 7.97 -1.76 -13.41
C GLU A 83 7.62 -2.67 -14.58
N ILE A 84 6.46 -2.46 -15.20
CA ILE A 84 6.08 -3.13 -16.45
C ILE A 84 5.89 -2.07 -17.53
N ASP A 85 6.62 -2.21 -18.63
CA ASP A 85 6.34 -1.52 -19.88
C ASP A 85 5.21 -2.27 -20.61
N VAL A 86 4.06 -1.63 -20.81
CA VAL A 86 2.87 -2.30 -21.37
C VAL A 86 3.05 -2.66 -22.85
N ALA A 87 3.77 -1.85 -23.61
CA ALA A 87 3.95 -2.07 -25.04
C ALA A 87 4.78 -3.31 -25.33
N THR A 88 5.82 -3.55 -24.53
CA THR A 88 6.75 -4.69 -24.68
C THR A 88 6.48 -5.83 -23.71
N ASN A 89 5.65 -5.59 -22.69
CA ASN A 89 5.44 -6.47 -21.53
C ASN A 89 6.78 -6.86 -20.85
N THR A 90 7.74 -5.93 -20.85
CA THR A 90 9.04 -6.11 -20.19
C THR A 90 8.94 -5.70 -18.74
N ARG A 91 9.42 -6.56 -17.84
CA ARG A 91 9.47 -6.33 -16.40
C ARG A 91 10.86 -5.86 -15.99
N ARG A 92 10.95 -4.73 -15.29
CA ARG A 92 12.20 -4.19 -14.74
C ARG A 92 12.13 -4.12 -13.22
N PHE A 93 13.02 -4.81 -12.53
CA PHE A 93 13.17 -4.72 -11.09
C PHE A 93 14.01 -3.52 -10.69
N ALA A 94 13.64 -2.90 -9.57
CA ALA A 94 14.37 -1.76 -9.01
C ALA A 94 15.73 -2.17 -8.41
N ASP A 95 15.85 -3.43 -7.97
CA ASP A 95 17.06 -3.98 -7.37
C ASP A 95 17.61 -5.13 -8.24
N ALA A 96 18.89 -5.44 -8.06
CA ALA A 96 19.59 -6.56 -8.68
C ALA A 96 19.37 -7.88 -7.91
N PHE A 97 18.43 -7.92 -6.97
CA PHE A 97 18.13 -9.10 -6.16
C PHE A 97 16.62 -9.29 -5.99
N LEU A 98 16.23 -10.53 -5.72
CA LEU A 98 14.88 -10.86 -5.26
C LEU A 98 14.88 -11.22 -3.77
N HIS A 99 13.99 -10.59 -3.01
CA HIS A 99 13.61 -10.97 -1.66
C HIS A 99 12.66 -12.17 -1.70
N LEU A 100 13.23 -13.38 -1.77
CA LEU A 100 12.52 -14.66 -1.68
C LEU A 100 13.27 -15.56 -0.68
N GLY A 101 12.60 -16.51 -0.02
CA GLY A 101 13.25 -17.45 0.90
C GLY A 101 13.25 -17.02 2.37
N GLY A 102 12.34 -16.15 2.80
CA GLY A 102 12.24 -15.76 4.21
C GLY A 102 13.40 -14.90 4.72
N ARG A 103 13.86 -13.94 3.87
CA ARG A 103 14.92 -12.91 4.03
C ARG A 103 16.17 -13.09 3.18
N GLN A 104 16.23 -14.11 2.33
CA GLN A 104 17.35 -14.26 1.40
C GLN A 104 17.25 -13.25 0.26
N ARG A 105 18.40 -12.74 -0.19
CA ARG A 105 18.54 -11.94 -1.41
C ARG A 105 19.09 -12.84 -2.51
N LEU A 106 18.26 -13.18 -3.48
CA LEU A 106 18.65 -13.99 -4.62
C LEU A 106 19.16 -13.09 -5.75
N PRO A 107 20.44 -13.18 -6.15
CA PRO A 107 20.97 -12.32 -7.19
C PRO A 107 20.27 -12.57 -8.53
N LEU A 108 19.95 -11.47 -9.21
CA LEU A 108 19.44 -11.48 -10.56
C LEU A 108 20.60 -11.28 -11.54
N GLN A 109 20.64 -12.11 -12.59
CA GLN A 109 21.59 -11.94 -13.69
C GLN A 109 21.27 -10.69 -14.54
N SER A 110 20.00 -10.30 -14.58
CA SER A 110 19.49 -9.11 -15.25
C SER A 110 18.41 -8.47 -14.40
N CYS A 111 18.34 -7.14 -14.37
CA CYS A 111 17.21 -6.43 -13.76
C CYS A 111 16.02 -6.31 -14.71
N CYS A 112 16.18 -6.64 -15.99
CA CYS A 112 15.15 -6.56 -17.02
C CYS A 112 14.82 -7.95 -17.56
N PHE A 113 13.54 -8.25 -17.69
CA PHE A 113 13.02 -9.53 -18.16
C PHE A 113 11.97 -9.31 -19.23
N THR A 114 12.18 -9.91 -20.39
CA THR A 114 11.16 -10.07 -21.42
C THR A 114 10.02 -10.97 -20.93
N PRO A 115 8.86 -10.99 -21.62
CA PRO A 115 7.77 -11.91 -21.28
C PRO A 115 8.18 -13.39 -21.27
N ALA A 116 9.10 -13.79 -22.15
CA ALA A 116 9.58 -15.17 -22.24
C ALA A 116 10.48 -15.52 -21.05
N GLU A 117 11.50 -14.70 -20.77
CA GLU A 117 12.41 -14.90 -19.63
C GLU A 117 11.65 -14.87 -18.30
N TRP A 118 10.64 -13.99 -18.18
CA TRP A 118 9.81 -13.96 -16.98
C TRP A 118 8.97 -15.23 -16.85
N ARG A 119 8.36 -15.71 -17.94
CA ARG A 119 7.58 -16.96 -17.94
C ARG A 119 8.41 -18.16 -17.48
N GLU A 120 9.68 -18.25 -17.84
CA GLU A 120 10.58 -19.33 -17.37
C GLU A 120 10.83 -19.31 -15.85
N ARG A 121 10.61 -18.17 -15.19
CA ARG A 121 10.72 -18.04 -13.73
C ARG A 121 9.42 -18.36 -13.02
N VAL A 122 8.30 -18.47 -13.73
CA VAL A 122 6.99 -18.81 -13.19
C VAL A 122 6.75 -20.30 -13.39
N HIS A 123 6.09 -20.94 -12.41
CA HIS A 123 5.73 -22.34 -12.55
C HIS A 123 4.85 -22.55 -13.79
N PRO A 124 5.06 -23.60 -14.60
CA PRO A 124 4.33 -23.80 -15.85
C PRO A 124 2.80 -23.75 -15.71
N ASP A 125 2.25 -24.39 -14.67
CA ASP A 125 0.81 -24.40 -14.39
C ASP A 125 0.23 -23.00 -14.08
N ASP A 126 1.05 -22.06 -13.60
CA ASP A 126 0.59 -20.76 -13.13
C ASP A 126 0.85 -19.65 -14.17
N ALA A 127 1.68 -19.92 -15.17
CA ALA A 127 2.16 -18.93 -16.14
C ALA A 127 1.03 -18.29 -16.95
N ASP A 128 0.11 -19.11 -17.46
CA ASP A 128 -1.01 -18.64 -18.28
C ASP A 128 -2.03 -17.86 -17.44
N GLY A 129 -2.31 -18.32 -16.21
CA GLY A 129 -3.20 -17.62 -15.27
C GLY A 129 -2.64 -16.26 -14.85
N MET A 130 -1.33 -16.17 -14.59
CA MET A 130 -0.66 -14.91 -14.30
C MET A 130 -0.76 -13.94 -15.48
N GLN A 131 -0.52 -14.40 -16.71
CA GLN A 131 -0.57 -13.54 -17.89
C GLN A 131 -2.01 -13.05 -18.15
N ALA A 132 -3.00 -13.94 -18.05
CA ALA A 132 -4.41 -13.58 -18.19
C ALA A 132 -4.84 -12.51 -17.17
N ALA A 133 -4.44 -12.64 -15.90
CA ALA A 133 -4.74 -11.64 -14.88
C ALA A 133 -4.14 -10.26 -15.20
N LEU A 134 -2.93 -10.22 -15.79
CA LEU A 134 -2.31 -8.98 -16.23
C LEU A 134 -3.06 -8.37 -17.42
N ASP A 135 -3.43 -9.19 -18.40
CA ASP A 135 -4.14 -8.76 -19.60
C ASP A 135 -5.55 -8.24 -19.24
N ASP A 136 -6.27 -8.92 -18.35
CA ASP A 136 -7.58 -8.50 -17.85
C ASP A 136 -7.50 -7.13 -17.19
N TYR A 137 -6.46 -6.87 -16.39
CA TYR A 137 -6.26 -5.59 -15.75
C TYR A 137 -5.91 -4.48 -16.76
N ILE A 138 -5.00 -4.75 -17.70
CA ILE A 138 -4.61 -3.77 -18.73
C ILE A 138 -5.79 -3.41 -19.63
N ASN A 139 -6.67 -4.38 -19.92
CA ASN A 139 -7.88 -4.19 -20.71
C ASN A 139 -9.05 -3.61 -19.91
N GLY A 140 -8.89 -3.36 -18.60
CA GLY A 140 -9.92 -2.78 -17.75
C GLY A 140 -11.06 -3.72 -17.40
N VAL A 141 -10.89 -5.04 -17.57
CA VAL A 141 -11.85 -6.06 -17.16
C VAL A 141 -11.95 -6.12 -15.63
N VAL A 142 -10.80 -5.96 -14.95
CA VAL A 142 -10.71 -5.91 -13.49
C VAL A 142 -10.12 -4.57 -13.01
N PRO A 143 -10.57 -4.04 -11.85
CA PRO A 143 -10.14 -2.73 -11.37
C PRO A 143 -8.74 -2.72 -10.73
N HIS A 144 -8.19 -3.88 -10.38
CA HIS A 144 -6.90 -4.01 -9.70
C HIS A 144 -6.17 -5.25 -10.21
N TYR A 145 -4.86 -5.15 -10.44
CA TYR A 145 -4.02 -6.30 -10.73
C TYR A 145 -3.49 -6.93 -9.43
N GLU A 146 -3.88 -8.18 -9.23
CA GLU A 146 -3.31 -9.07 -8.23
C GLU A 146 -3.19 -10.47 -8.83
N ALA A 147 -2.00 -11.06 -8.75
CA ALA A 147 -1.76 -12.43 -9.17
C ALA A 147 -0.92 -13.15 -8.14
N GLN A 148 -1.37 -14.34 -7.72
CA GLN A 148 -0.60 -15.24 -6.87
C GLN A 148 -0.13 -16.42 -7.72
N TYR A 149 1.16 -16.68 -7.72
CA TYR A 149 1.76 -17.75 -8.53
C TYR A 149 3.04 -18.25 -7.89
N ARG A 150 3.50 -19.42 -8.32
CA ARG A 150 4.78 -19.97 -7.91
C ARG A 150 5.89 -19.40 -8.77
N MET A 151 6.95 -18.92 -8.13
CA MET A 151 8.15 -18.41 -8.76
C MET A 151 9.36 -19.25 -8.36
N ARG A 152 10.29 -19.45 -9.29
CA ARG A 152 11.52 -20.20 -9.07
C ARG A 152 12.48 -19.37 -8.20
N ALA A 153 12.77 -19.87 -7.00
CA ALA A 153 13.75 -19.29 -6.08
C ALA A 153 15.15 -19.87 -6.35
N ASP A 154 15.23 -21.18 -6.53
CA ASP A 154 16.45 -21.91 -6.89
C ASP A 154 16.09 -23.01 -7.91
N GLU A 155 17.08 -23.74 -8.45
CA GLU A 155 16.89 -24.77 -9.48
C GLU A 155 15.80 -25.80 -9.12
N ASN A 156 15.63 -26.10 -7.82
CA ASN A 156 14.70 -27.11 -7.32
C ASN A 156 13.64 -26.56 -6.35
N GLU A 157 13.49 -25.24 -6.22
CA GLU A 157 12.57 -24.65 -5.25
C GLU A 157 11.59 -23.66 -5.88
N TRP A 158 10.30 -23.97 -5.74
CA TRP A 158 9.19 -23.10 -6.11
C TRP A 158 8.60 -22.44 -4.87
N ARG A 159 8.44 -21.12 -4.93
CA ARG A 159 7.90 -20.32 -3.82
C ARG A 159 6.68 -19.55 -4.25
N TRP A 160 5.68 -19.46 -3.38
CA TRP A 160 4.50 -18.66 -3.66
C TRP A 160 4.83 -17.19 -3.52
N VAL A 161 4.49 -16.42 -4.54
CA VAL A 161 4.62 -14.97 -4.55
C VAL A 161 3.29 -14.34 -4.87
N ILE A 162 3.10 -13.11 -4.38
CA ILE A 162 1.99 -12.25 -4.79
C ILE A 162 2.55 -11.04 -5.53
N SER A 163 2.04 -10.83 -6.73
CA SER A 163 2.33 -9.69 -7.59
C SER A 163 1.15 -8.74 -7.57
N ARG A 164 1.40 -7.47 -7.20
CA ARG A 164 0.41 -6.39 -7.23
C ARG A 164 0.98 -5.21 -7.97
N ALA A 165 0.20 -4.58 -8.84
CA ALA A 165 0.66 -3.44 -9.61
C ALA A 165 -0.48 -2.48 -9.94
N ARG A 166 -0.12 -1.22 -10.21
CA ARG A 166 -1.06 -0.20 -10.66
C ARG A 166 -0.50 0.56 -11.85
N VAL A 167 -1.38 1.07 -12.71
CA VAL A 167 -0.98 1.93 -13.83
C VAL A 167 -0.59 3.29 -13.25
N VAL A 168 0.56 3.81 -13.65
CA VAL A 168 1.04 5.14 -13.25
C VAL A 168 1.13 6.13 -14.39
N GLU A 169 1.20 5.62 -15.62
CA GLU A 169 1.37 6.41 -16.82
C GLU A 169 0.40 5.91 -17.88
N TRP A 170 -0.26 6.86 -18.52
CA TRP A 170 -1.32 6.64 -19.50
C TRP A 170 -0.99 7.41 -20.77
N THR A 171 -1.35 6.85 -21.92
CA THR A 171 -1.35 7.56 -23.19
C THR A 171 -2.40 8.68 -23.18
N VAL A 172 -2.30 9.61 -24.15
CA VAL A 172 -3.33 10.63 -24.41
C VAL A 172 -4.71 10.00 -24.63
N ASP A 173 -4.76 8.80 -25.21
CA ASP A 173 -5.98 8.03 -25.49
C ASP A 173 -6.45 7.18 -24.30
N GLN A 174 -5.97 7.45 -23.07
CA GLN A 174 -6.30 6.71 -21.85
C GLN A 174 -6.00 5.21 -21.89
N ARG A 175 -4.99 4.79 -22.65
CA ARG A 175 -4.45 3.41 -22.60
C ARG A 175 -3.29 3.31 -21.61
N PRO A 176 -3.18 2.24 -20.80
CA PRO A 176 -2.05 2.03 -19.91
C PRO A 176 -0.71 2.01 -20.66
N MET A 177 0.28 2.73 -20.14
CA MET A 177 1.66 2.70 -20.68
C MET A 177 2.63 2.00 -19.74
N ARG A 178 2.59 2.35 -18.44
CA ARG A 178 3.52 1.80 -17.44
C ARG A 178 2.81 1.46 -16.15
N LEU A 179 3.16 0.30 -15.60
CA LEU A 179 2.73 -0.14 -14.28
C LEU A 179 3.90 -0.12 -13.32
N TYR A 180 3.65 0.22 -12.06
CA TYR A 180 4.56 -0.08 -10.95
C TYR A 180 3.90 -1.04 -9.99
N GLY A 181 4.70 -1.98 -9.49
CA GLY A 181 4.21 -3.02 -8.61
C GLY A 181 5.22 -3.50 -7.60
N THR A 182 4.72 -4.40 -6.77
CA THR A 182 5.43 -5.10 -5.72
C THR A 182 5.27 -6.60 -5.92
N LEU A 183 6.35 -7.33 -5.71
CA LEU A 183 6.36 -8.80 -5.65
C LEU A 183 6.83 -9.22 -4.25
N ILE A 184 5.97 -9.93 -3.54
CA ILE A 184 6.17 -10.30 -2.13
C ILE A 184 6.18 -11.82 -2.02
N ASP A 185 7.17 -12.38 -1.32
CA ASP A 185 7.18 -13.80 -0.93
C ASP A 185 6.08 -14.07 0.09
N ILE A 186 5.13 -14.93 -0.26
CA ILE A 186 4.03 -15.36 0.61
C ILE A 186 4.10 -16.87 0.89
N HIS A 187 5.23 -17.52 0.63
CA HIS A 187 5.36 -18.97 0.74
C HIS A 187 5.10 -19.48 2.16
N GLN A 188 5.69 -18.84 3.17
CA GLN A 188 5.44 -19.21 4.57
C GLN A 188 3.98 -18.96 4.98
N HIS A 189 3.39 -17.87 4.49
CA HIS A 189 1.98 -17.59 4.72
C HIS A 189 1.09 -18.68 4.11
N ARG A 190 1.37 -19.08 2.86
CA ARG A 190 0.66 -20.16 2.16
C ARG A 190 0.83 -21.52 2.82
N LEU A 191 2.04 -21.88 3.26
CA LEU A 191 2.26 -23.13 3.99
C LEU A 191 1.50 -23.18 5.31
N ASN A 192 1.45 -22.06 6.04
CA ASN A 192 0.67 -21.98 7.27
C ASN A 192 -0.83 -22.09 7.00
N GLU A 193 -1.33 -21.46 5.93
CA GLU A 193 -2.74 -21.63 5.51
C GLU A 193 -3.07 -23.08 5.17
N ILE A 194 -2.20 -23.76 4.40
CA ILE A 194 -2.39 -25.17 4.03
C ILE A 194 -2.36 -26.05 5.29
N ALA A 195 -1.39 -25.88 6.17
CA ALA A 195 -1.30 -26.67 7.41
C ALA A 195 -2.52 -26.48 8.31
N LEU A 196 -3.04 -25.25 8.42
CA LEU A 196 -4.28 -24.97 9.16
C LEU A 196 -5.51 -25.61 8.50
N ASP A 197 -5.56 -25.64 7.18
CA ASP A 197 -6.67 -26.27 6.45
C ASP A 197 -6.62 -27.80 6.56
N GLU A 198 -5.43 -28.40 6.44
CA GLU A 198 -5.20 -29.83 6.68
C GLU A 198 -5.57 -30.23 8.10
N GLU A 199 -5.20 -29.44 9.11
CA GLU A 199 -5.59 -29.68 10.50
C GLU A 199 -7.11 -29.62 10.68
N ARG A 200 -7.76 -28.60 10.10
CA ARG A 200 -9.23 -28.48 10.12
C ARG A 200 -9.91 -29.63 9.42
N GLN A 201 -9.37 -30.07 8.29
CA GLN A 201 -9.88 -31.22 7.54
C GLN A 201 -9.71 -32.50 8.36
N MET A 202 -8.56 -32.71 9.00
CA MET A 202 -8.33 -33.86 9.87
C MET A 202 -9.32 -33.91 11.04
N LEU A 203 -9.65 -32.77 11.64
CA LEU A 203 -10.65 -32.68 12.71
C LEU A 203 -12.09 -32.98 12.23
N THR A 204 -12.40 -32.68 10.96
CA THR A 204 -13.78 -32.73 10.44
C THR A 204 -14.08 -33.96 9.57
N THR A 205 -13.06 -34.64 9.05
CA THR A 205 -13.18 -35.84 8.19
C THR A 205 -12.32 -37.01 8.66
N GLY A 206 -11.45 -36.82 9.66
CA GLY A 206 -10.58 -37.87 10.18
C GLY A 206 -11.32 -38.96 10.96
N PRO A 207 -10.60 -39.99 11.45
CA PRO A 207 -11.21 -41.15 12.12
C PRO A 207 -11.60 -40.90 13.59
N VAL A 208 -11.41 -39.68 14.11
CA VAL A 208 -11.67 -39.33 15.52
C VAL A 208 -12.77 -38.29 15.61
N VAL A 209 -13.84 -38.58 16.37
CA VAL A 209 -14.87 -37.59 16.70
C VAL A 209 -14.36 -36.70 17.84
N MET A 210 -14.30 -35.40 17.57
CA MET A 210 -13.95 -34.39 18.56
C MET A 210 -15.22 -33.80 19.14
N ALA A 211 -15.41 -33.96 20.45
CA ALA A 211 -16.53 -33.39 21.16
C ALA A 211 -16.03 -32.53 22.32
N ARG A 212 -16.61 -31.34 22.48
CA ARG A 212 -16.43 -30.51 23.68
C ARG A 212 -17.70 -30.59 24.50
N VAL A 213 -17.55 -31.04 25.73
CA VAL A 213 -18.65 -31.19 26.68
C VAL A 213 -18.53 -30.11 27.74
N ARG A 214 -19.62 -29.40 28.02
CA ARG A 214 -19.72 -28.53 29.19
C ARG A 214 -20.34 -29.32 30.33
N LEU A 215 -19.63 -29.34 31.44
CA LEU A 215 -20.11 -29.93 32.68
C LEU A 215 -21.02 -28.92 33.38
N THR A 216 -22.25 -29.33 33.71
CA THR A 216 -23.16 -28.56 34.56
C THR A 216 -23.59 -29.41 35.75
N ARG A 217 -24.10 -28.79 36.82
CA ARG A 217 -24.44 -29.50 38.08
C ARG A 217 -25.39 -30.68 37.89
N ASP A 218 -26.25 -30.65 36.86
CA ASP A 218 -27.30 -31.64 36.67
C ASP A 218 -27.07 -32.58 35.47
N SER A 219 -26.30 -32.15 34.45
CA SER A 219 -25.99 -32.99 33.28
C SER A 219 -24.82 -32.46 32.43
N PRO A 220 -23.92 -33.33 31.94
CA PRO A 220 -22.96 -32.94 30.91
C PRO A 220 -23.69 -32.73 29.58
N ARG A 221 -23.31 -31.71 28.81
CA ARG A 221 -23.92 -31.38 27.50
C ARG A 221 -22.88 -31.13 26.42
N PHE A 222 -23.16 -31.58 25.20
CA PHE A 222 -22.34 -31.23 24.04
C PHE A 222 -22.45 -29.73 23.73
N VAL A 223 -21.31 -29.06 23.58
CA VAL A 223 -21.21 -27.65 23.15
C VAL A 223 -20.51 -27.54 21.79
N TYR A 224 -19.82 -28.59 21.39
CA TYR A 224 -19.29 -28.76 20.04
C TYR A 224 -19.16 -30.26 19.77
N VAL A 225 -19.48 -30.67 18.54
CA VAL A 225 -19.18 -32.00 18.01
C VAL A 225 -18.72 -31.83 16.57
N SER A 226 -17.62 -32.46 16.19
CA SER A 226 -17.08 -32.43 14.82
C SER A 226 -18.02 -33.09 13.82
N SER A 227 -18.00 -32.63 12.57
CA SER A 227 -18.94 -33.08 11.52
C SER A 227 -18.79 -34.56 11.13
N ASN A 228 -17.60 -35.15 11.26
CA ASN A 228 -17.37 -36.58 11.02
C ASN A 228 -18.18 -37.50 11.95
N VAL A 229 -18.80 -37.00 13.03
CA VAL A 229 -19.71 -37.80 13.87
C VAL A 229 -20.88 -38.38 13.08
N ALA A 230 -21.31 -37.71 12.00
CA ALA A 230 -22.34 -38.22 11.10
C ALA A 230 -21.89 -39.48 10.38
N THR A 231 -20.63 -39.51 9.92
CA THR A 231 -20.07 -40.67 9.22
C THR A 231 -19.67 -41.78 10.19
N LEU A 232 -19.05 -41.43 11.33
CA LEU A 232 -18.47 -42.41 12.26
C LEU A 232 -19.48 -42.98 13.24
N TRP A 233 -20.35 -42.14 13.80
CA TRP A 233 -21.33 -42.56 14.82
C TRP A 233 -22.76 -42.55 14.29
N GLY A 234 -23.00 -42.05 13.08
CA GLY A 234 -24.33 -42.01 12.45
C GLY A 234 -25.23 -40.87 12.91
N TYR A 235 -24.76 -39.98 13.79
CA TYR A 235 -25.54 -38.88 14.34
C TYR A 235 -25.25 -37.56 13.61
N GLN A 236 -26.28 -36.77 13.34
CA GLN A 236 -26.04 -35.39 12.89
C GLN A 236 -25.53 -34.54 14.07
N PRO A 237 -24.54 -33.64 13.85
CA PRO A 237 -23.99 -32.79 14.91
C PRO A 237 -25.07 -32.03 15.68
N ASP A 238 -26.02 -31.43 14.97
CA ASP A 238 -27.11 -30.65 15.58
C ASP A 238 -28.01 -31.49 16.48
N THR A 239 -28.22 -32.77 16.15
CA THR A 239 -28.99 -33.70 16.98
C THR A 239 -28.28 -33.93 18.32
N LEU A 240 -26.96 -34.11 18.31
CA LEU A 240 -26.20 -34.31 19.54
C LEU A 240 -26.12 -33.03 20.38
N LEU A 241 -25.99 -31.87 19.74
CA LEU A 241 -25.99 -30.57 20.43
C LEU A 241 -27.35 -30.24 21.07
N ALA A 242 -28.45 -30.77 20.53
CA ALA A 242 -29.78 -30.59 21.07
C ALA A 242 -30.12 -31.54 22.24
N LEU A 243 -29.30 -32.55 22.52
CA LEU A 243 -29.57 -33.51 23.59
C LEU A 243 -29.57 -32.85 24.98
N PRO A 244 -30.52 -33.21 25.85
CA PRO A 244 -30.52 -32.77 27.24
C PRO A 244 -29.24 -33.14 28.00
N SER A 245 -28.68 -34.32 27.71
CA SER A 245 -27.38 -34.75 28.22
C SER A 245 -26.55 -35.49 27.18
N SER A 246 -25.22 -35.31 27.23
CA SER A 246 -24.27 -36.14 26.46
C SER A 246 -24.24 -37.60 26.90
N LEU A 247 -24.85 -37.95 28.06
CA LEU A 247 -24.99 -39.33 28.50
C LEU A 247 -26.20 -40.03 27.84
N ASP A 248 -27.08 -39.31 27.16
CA ASP A 248 -28.29 -39.88 26.54
C ASP A 248 -27.97 -40.81 25.36
N ILE A 249 -26.73 -40.76 24.84
CA ILE A 249 -26.23 -41.67 23.79
C ILE A 249 -25.52 -42.92 24.33
N VAL A 250 -25.32 -43.01 25.66
CA VAL A 250 -24.64 -44.15 26.31
C VAL A 250 -25.66 -45.25 26.59
N HIS A 251 -25.30 -46.52 26.35
CA HIS A 251 -26.18 -47.65 26.61
C HIS A 251 -26.56 -47.72 28.11
N PRO A 252 -27.82 -48.07 28.47
CA PRO A 252 -28.28 -48.09 29.87
C PRO A 252 -27.43 -48.95 30.80
N ASP A 253 -26.90 -50.07 30.30
CA ASP A 253 -26.05 -50.99 31.08
C ASP A 253 -24.70 -50.36 31.45
N ASP A 254 -24.17 -49.47 30.60
CA ASP A 254 -22.90 -48.77 30.82
C ASP A 254 -23.09 -47.44 31.58
N LEU A 255 -24.33 -46.93 31.61
CA LEU A 255 -24.66 -45.63 32.21
C LEU A 255 -24.34 -45.57 33.71
N LEU A 256 -24.57 -46.67 34.44
CA LEU A 256 -24.32 -46.74 35.88
C LEU A 256 -22.83 -46.68 36.19
N ALA A 257 -22.03 -47.49 35.50
CA ALA A 257 -20.57 -47.50 35.65
C ALA A 257 -19.96 -46.15 35.28
N LEU A 258 -20.42 -45.57 34.16
CA LEU A 258 -19.90 -44.29 33.67
C LEU A 258 -20.31 -43.11 34.55
N LYS A 259 -21.51 -43.12 35.15
CA LYS A 259 -21.93 -42.13 36.15
C LYS A 259 -21.08 -42.20 37.41
N ASP A 260 -20.81 -43.38 37.93
CA ASP A 260 -20.00 -43.55 39.15
C ASP A 260 -18.57 -43.07 38.95
N ASP A 261 -17.95 -43.42 37.83
CA ASP A 261 -16.59 -42.97 37.49
C ASP A 261 -16.54 -41.46 37.17
N PHE A 262 -17.55 -40.94 36.49
CA PHE A 262 -17.71 -39.51 36.21
C PHE A 262 -17.83 -38.69 37.51
N TRP A 263 -18.67 -39.13 38.46
CA TRP A 263 -18.84 -38.44 39.74
C TRP A 263 -17.59 -38.55 40.64
N ARG A 264 -16.85 -39.67 40.58
CA ARG A 264 -15.55 -39.78 41.25
C ARG A 264 -14.52 -38.82 40.67
N ALA A 265 -14.45 -38.71 39.34
CA ALA A 265 -13.51 -37.81 38.67
C ALA A 265 -13.79 -36.33 38.99
N MET A 266 -15.06 -35.92 38.99
CA MET A 266 -15.46 -34.54 39.33
C MET A 266 -15.16 -34.18 40.79
N LYS A 267 -15.40 -35.08 41.75
CA LYS A 267 -15.08 -34.83 43.17
C LYS A 267 -13.58 -34.62 43.41
N ASN A 268 -12.73 -35.32 42.66
CA ASN A 268 -11.29 -35.15 42.76
C ASN A 268 -10.78 -33.83 42.14
N GLU A 269 -11.58 -33.17 41.29
CA GLU A 269 -11.24 -31.88 40.67
C GLU A 269 -11.61 -30.68 41.56
N GLU A 270 -12.65 -30.81 42.40
CA GLU A 270 -13.03 -29.81 43.42
C GLU A 270 -11.99 -29.68 44.57
N ASP A 271 -11.15 -30.70 44.78
CA ASP A 271 -10.08 -30.74 45.79
C ASP A 271 -8.69 -30.30 45.25
N ARG A 272 -8.62 -29.80 44.00
CA ARG A 272 -7.38 -29.28 43.41
C ARG A 272 -7.26 -27.77 43.70
N PRO A 273 -6.19 -27.30 44.36
CA PRO A 273 -6.05 -25.90 44.81
C PRO A 273 -5.98 -24.88 43.67
#